data_AF-A0A9Q3H047-F1
#
_entry.id   AF-A0A9Q3H047-F1
#
_cell.length_a   1.000
_cell.length_b   1.000
_cell.length_c   1.000
_cell.angle_alpha   90.00
_cell.angle_beta   90.00
_cell.angle_gamma   90.00
#
_symmetry.space_group_name_H-M   'P 1'
#
loop_
_entity.id
_entity.type
_entity.pdbx_description
1 polymer ?
#
loop_
_entity_poly.entity_id
_entity_poly.type
_entity_poly.pdbx_seq_one_letter_code
_entity_poly.pdbx_strand_id
1 'polypeptide(L)'
;MTTSSPLVPFPTKLMDEDSSNENKLKTKLIKLNCINWVKWSCQTRNYMIGCGYRSLLKKHTDEEKPSSQYIRRNGAELALLGNSVSIYLHGILLAHQDSFYRAWEALGKECLNN
;
A
#
# COMPACT_ATOMS: atom_id res chain seq x y z
N MET A 1 7.87 -25.47 54.74
CA MET A 1 9.25 -25.13 55.16
C MET A 1 9.89 -24.31 54.08
N THR A 2 10.24 -23.08 54.43
CA THR A 2 10.85 -22.01 53.65
C THR A 2 12.35 -22.25 53.51
N THR A 3 12.95 -22.07 52.34
CA THR A 3 14.38 -21.66 52.15
C THR A 3 14.50 -21.07 50.73
N SER A 4 14.61 -19.75 50.59
CA SER A 4 15.82 -18.92 50.66
C SER A 4 16.65 -18.95 49.36
N SER A 5 16.57 -17.84 48.63
CA SER A 5 17.51 -17.42 47.59
C SER A 5 18.94 -17.29 48.12
N PRO A 6 19.93 -17.28 47.22
CA PRO A 6 21.11 -16.43 47.38
C PRO A 6 21.15 -15.31 46.34
N LEU A 7 21.81 -14.23 46.75
CA LEU A 7 21.92 -12.90 46.18
C LEU A 7 23.32 -12.68 45.57
N VAL A 8 23.36 -12.05 44.38
CA VAL A 8 24.42 -11.20 43.73
C VAL A 8 25.79 -11.81 43.35
N PRO A 9 26.60 -11.24 42.41
CA PRO A 9 26.75 -9.82 42.05
C PRO A 9 26.69 -9.41 40.57
N PHE A 10 26.36 -8.13 40.37
CA PHE A 10 26.62 -7.32 39.19
C PHE A 10 28.12 -7.30 38.82
N PRO A 11 28.41 -7.08 37.53
CA PRO A 11 29.43 -6.12 37.13
C PRO A 11 28.80 -4.99 36.34
N THR A 12 28.87 -3.80 36.92
CA THR A 12 28.73 -2.51 36.24
C THR A 12 29.95 -2.31 35.34
N LYS A 13 29.76 -2.20 34.03
CA LYS A 13 30.61 -1.32 33.22
C LYS A 13 29.86 -0.80 32.00
N LEU A 14 29.73 0.51 32.02
CA LEU A 14 29.36 1.39 30.91
C LEU A 14 30.13 1.00 29.64
N MET A 15 29.39 0.82 28.56
CA MET A 15 29.87 1.13 27.22
C MET A 15 28.68 1.68 26.45
N ASP A 16 28.79 2.98 26.16
CA ASP A 16 28.00 3.70 25.18
C ASP A 16 27.91 2.90 23.89
N GLU A 17 26.71 2.45 23.54
CA GLU A 17 26.30 2.46 22.15
C GLU A 17 24.90 3.08 22.10
N ASP A 18 24.91 4.36 21.75
CA ASP A 18 23.84 5.02 21.02
C ASP A 18 23.38 4.12 19.87
N SER A 19 22.43 3.25 20.16
CA SER A 19 21.57 2.67 19.14
C SER A 19 20.16 3.01 19.55
N SER A 20 19.80 4.25 19.21
CA SER A 20 18.43 4.58 18.85
C SER A 20 18.01 3.57 17.78
N ASN A 21 17.52 2.43 18.25
CA ASN A 21 16.79 1.45 17.47
C ASN A 21 15.43 2.08 17.18
N GLU A 22 15.46 3.16 16.39
CA GLU A 22 14.38 3.48 15.49
C GLU A 22 14.20 2.24 14.63
N ASN A 23 13.31 1.37 15.10
CA ASN A 23 12.49 0.50 14.28
C ASN A 23 11.67 1.40 13.34
N LYS A 24 12.34 2.13 12.45
CA LYS A 24 11.85 2.37 11.11
C LYS A 24 11.70 0.96 10.55
N LEU A 25 10.52 0.41 10.75
CA LEU A 25 9.90 -0.48 9.79
C LEU A 25 10.05 0.23 8.44
N LYS A 26 11.20 0.03 7.82
CA LYS A 26 11.37 0.04 6.37
C LYS A 26 10.52 -1.13 5.91
N THR A 27 9.22 -0.98 6.05
CA THR A 27 8.24 -1.60 5.20
C THR A 27 8.68 -1.09 3.84
N LYS A 28 9.61 -1.81 3.19
CA LYS A 28 9.73 -1.79 1.75
C LYS A 28 8.29 -1.99 1.35
N LEU A 29 7.62 -0.91 0.95
CA LEU A 29 6.31 -0.99 0.31
C LEU A 29 6.59 -1.95 -0.83
N ILE A 30 6.23 -3.22 -0.64
CA ILE A 30 6.47 -4.25 -1.63
C ILE A 30 5.57 -3.80 -2.76
N LYS A 31 6.19 -3.14 -3.75
CA LYS A 31 5.47 -2.64 -4.91
C LYS A 31 4.74 -3.81 -5.54
N LEU A 32 3.52 -3.56 -5.95
CA LEU A 32 2.64 -4.60 -6.41
C LEU A 32 3.20 -5.31 -7.65
N ASN A 33 3.05 -6.63 -7.69
CA ASN A 33 3.27 -7.45 -8.88
C ASN A 33 2.13 -8.46 -9.03
N CYS A 34 2.12 -9.22 -10.14
CA CYS A 34 1.07 -10.20 -10.40
C CYS A 34 0.92 -11.25 -9.29
N ILE A 35 2.05 -11.63 -8.67
CA ILE A 35 2.10 -12.66 -7.61
C ILE A 35 1.35 -12.22 -6.35
N ASN A 36 1.43 -10.94 -5.98
CA ASN A 36 0.83 -10.43 -4.73
C ASN A 36 -0.46 -9.61 -4.93
N TRP A 37 -0.95 -9.48 -6.17
CA TRP A 37 -2.12 -8.69 -6.52
C TRP A 37 -3.38 -9.04 -5.74
N VAL A 38 -3.73 -10.34 -5.63
CA VAL A 38 -4.99 -10.76 -4.98
C VAL A 38 -5.02 -10.34 -3.51
N LYS A 39 -3.95 -10.63 -2.78
CA LYS A 39 -3.83 -10.25 -1.36
C LYS A 39 -3.84 -8.73 -1.19
N TRP A 40 -3.09 -8.02 -2.03
CA TRP A 40 -3.02 -6.58 -1.99
C TRP A 40 -4.38 -5.93 -2.32
N SER A 41 -5.05 -6.35 -3.38
CA SER A 41 -6.31 -5.75 -3.84
C SER A 41 -7.41 -5.88 -2.78
N CYS A 42 -7.48 -7.00 -2.06
CA CYS A 42 -8.36 -7.17 -0.91
C CYS A 42 -8.02 -6.20 0.24
N GLN A 43 -6.74 -6.10 0.62
CA GLN A 43 -6.30 -5.20 1.70
C GLN A 43 -6.54 -3.74 1.34
N THR A 44 -6.20 -3.33 0.12
CA THR A 44 -6.37 -1.96 -0.37
C THR A 44 -7.85 -1.62 -0.53
N ARG A 45 -8.69 -2.56 -1.00
CA ARG A 45 -10.15 -2.36 -1.02
C ARG A 45 -10.68 -2.07 0.39
N ASN A 46 -10.27 -2.85 1.39
CA ASN A 46 -10.70 -2.64 2.77
C ASN A 46 -10.18 -1.32 3.35
N TYR A 47 -8.93 -0.97 3.06
CA TYR A 47 -8.34 0.32 3.44
C TYR A 47 -9.11 1.50 2.82
N MET A 48 -9.34 1.46 1.50
CA MET A 48 -10.10 2.49 0.79
C MET A 48 -11.52 2.63 1.35
N ILE A 49 -12.18 1.50 1.64
CA ILE A 49 -13.47 1.49 2.29
C ILE A 49 -13.42 2.18 3.67
N GLY A 50 -12.43 1.84 4.50
CA GLY A 50 -12.26 2.41 5.84
C GLY A 50 -11.94 3.90 5.84
N CYS A 51 -11.23 4.39 4.82
CA CYS A 51 -10.92 5.81 4.64
C CYS A 51 -12.01 6.62 3.91
N GLY A 52 -13.14 6.01 3.57
CA GLY A 52 -14.23 6.69 2.86
C GLY A 52 -14.01 6.84 1.34
N TYR A 53 -12.96 6.24 0.79
CA TYR A 53 -12.63 6.24 -0.65
C TYR A 53 -13.44 5.21 -1.45
N ARG A 54 -14.64 4.84 -0.97
CA ARG A 54 -15.48 3.82 -1.61
C ARG A 54 -15.93 4.24 -3.02
N SER A 55 -15.96 5.55 -3.29
CA SER A 55 -16.24 6.11 -4.61
C SER A 55 -15.17 5.75 -5.65
N LEU A 56 -13.93 5.48 -5.25
CA LEU A 56 -12.84 5.11 -6.18
C LEU A 56 -13.08 3.76 -6.83
N LEU A 57 -13.77 2.86 -6.11
CA LEU A 57 -14.12 1.53 -6.60
C LEU A 57 -15.45 1.51 -7.35
N LYS A 58 -16.15 2.65 -7.46
CA LYS A 58 -17.34 2.73 -8.29
C LYS A 58 -16.93 2.80 -9.75
N LYS A 59 -17.61 2.02 -10.57
CA LYS A 59 -17.58 2.18 -12.01
C LYS A 59 -18.16 3.56 -12.33
N HIS A 60 -17.30 4.50 -12.70
CA HIS A 60 -17.70 5.76 -13.29
C HIS A 60 -18.21 5.46 -14.70
N THR A 61 -19.44 5.88 -15.01
CA THR A 61 -20.02 5.71 -16.34
C THR A 61 -19.33 6.67 -17.32
N ASP A 62 -19.34 6.33 -18.61
CA ASP A 62 -18.70 7.13 -19.67
C ASP A 62 -19.27 8.57 -19.78
N GLU A 63 -20.37 8.84 -19.08
CA GLU A 63 -21.05 10.13 -18.97
C GLU A 63 -20.39 11.11 -17.98
N GLU A 64 -19.47 10.67 -17.11
CA GLU A 64 -18.79 11.56 -16.14
C GLU A 64 -17.58 12.34 -16.73
N LYS A 65 -17.37 12.32 -18.06
CA LYS A 65 -16.30 13.07 -18.76
C LYS A 65 -16.44 14.61 -18.64
N PRO A 66 -15.41 15.37 -19.05
CA PRO A 66 -14.23 15.77 -18.30
C PRO A 66 -14.49 17.09 -17.55
N SER A 67 -15.29 17.07 -16.49
CA SER A 67 -15.33 18.24 -15.61
C SER A 67 -13.94 18.47 -14.99
N SER A 68 -13.60 19.72 -14.68
CA SER A 68 -12.34 20.04 -13.98
C SER A 68 -12.19 19.25 -12.68
N GLN A 69 -13.31 19.00 -11.99
CA GLN A 69 -13.37 18.18 -10.80
C GLN A 69 -13.08 16.70 -11.09
N TYR A 70 -13.64 16.13 -12.17
CA TYR A 70 -13.34 14.77 -12.59
C TYR A 70 -11.86 14.60 -12.92
N ILE A 71 -11.28 15.49 -13.73
CA ILE A 71 -9.85 15.44 -14.11
C ILE A 71 -8.97 15.48 -12.86
N ARG A 72 -9.25 16.42 -11.94
CA ARG A 72 -8.49 16.57 -10.70
C ARG A 72 -8.59 15.32 -9.82
N ARG A 73 -9.80 14.76 -9.68
CA ARG A 73 -10.03 13.57 -8.86
C ARG A 73 -9.32 12.36 -9.47
N ASN A 74 -9.54 12.10 -10.76
CA ASN A 74 -8.92 11.00 -11.49
C ASN A 74 -7.40 11.07 -11.47
N GLY A 75 -6.81 12.26 -11.62
CA GLY A 75 -5.35 12.44 -11.53
C GLY A 75 -4.78 12.07 -10.16
N ALA A 76 -5.43 12.49 -9.07
CA ALA A 76 -5.02 12.12 -7.72
C ALA A 76 -5.17 10.62 -7.45
N GLU A 77 -6.24 10.01 -7.95
CA GLU A 77 -6.52 8.57 -7.83
C GLU A 77 -5.48 7.73 -8.59
N LEU A 78 -5.13 8.11 -9.82
CA LEU A 78 -4.11 7.42 -10.61
C LEU A 78 -2.72 7.57 -10.00
N ALA A 79 -2.39 8.71 -9.40
CA ALA A 79 -1.14 8.90 -8.67
C ALA A 79 -1.03 7.95 -7.46
N LEU A 80 -2.13 7.77 -6.72
CA LEU A 80 -2.21 6.79 -5.62
C LEU A 80 -1.92 5.36 -6.12
N LEU A 81 -2.51 5.00 -7.26
CA LEU A 81 -2.34 3.68 -7.87
C LEU A 81 -0.89 3.49 -8.38
N GLY A 82 -0.34 4.49 -9.07
CA GLY A 82 1.03 4.51 -9.59
C GLY A 82 2.10 4.35 -8.50
N ASN A 83 1.88 4.94 -7.33
CA ASN A 83 2.77 4.80 -6.17
C ASN A 83 2.73 3.39 -5.55
N SER A 84 1.65 2.65 -5.78
CA SER A 84 1.42 1.35 -5.16
C SER A 84 1.88 0.17 -6.02
N VAL A 85 2.00 0.35 -7.33
CA VAL A 85 2.35 -0.71 -8.28
C VAL A 85 3.84 -0.71 -8.69
N SER A 86 4.35 -1.87 -9.11
CA SER A 86 5.70 -1.97 -9.69
C SER A 86 5.79 -1.28 -11.05
N ILE A 87 7.02 -0.96 -11.46
CA ILE A 87 7.31 -0.31 -12.76
C ILE A 87 6.75 -1.14 -13.93
N TYR A 88 6.76 -2.46 -13.84
CA TYR A 88 6.20 -3.35 -14.86
C TYR A 88 4.72 -3.06 -15.15
N LEU A 89 3.96 -2.69 -14.12
CA LEU A 89 2.54 -2.39 -14.22
C LEU A 89 2.24 -0.93 -14.59
N HIS A 90 3.26 -0.06 -14.65
CA HIS A 90 3.08 1.34 -15.06
C HIS A 90 2.62 1.48 -16.50
N GLY A 91 3.04 0.58 -17.40
CA GLY A 91 2.58 0.56 -18.79
C GLY A 91 1.05 0.42 -18.89
N ILE A 92 0.47 -0.42 -18.02
CA ILE A 92 -0.98 -0.65 -17.97
C ILE A 92 -1.72 0.56 -17.41
N LEU A 93 -1.15 1.21 -16.39
CA LEU A 93 -1.70 2.47 -15.88
C LEU A 93 -1.74 3.55 -16.96
N LEU A 94 -0.66 3.71 -17.73
CA LEU A 94 -0.59 4.70 -18.80
C LEU A 94 -1.61 4.42 -19.91
N ALA A 95 -1.86 3.15 -20.22
CA ALA A 95 -2.88 2.75 -21.19
C ALA A 95 -4.33 3.00 -20.74
N HIS A 96 -4.57 3.12 -19.42
CA HIS A 96 -5.90 3.26 -18.81
C HIS A 96 -6.04 4.48 -17.90
N GLN A 97 -5.29 5.55 -18.20
CA GLN A 97 -5.28 6.81 -17.43
C GLN A 97 -6.59 7.64 -17.55
N ASP A 98 -7.56 7.16 -18.31
CA ASP A 98 -8.86 7.80 -18.49
C ASP A 98 -9.79 7.63 -17.26
N SER A 99 -9.57 6.58 -16.47
CA SER A 99 -10.31 6.31 -15.24
C SER A 99 -9.54 5.41 -14.28
N PHE A 100 -9.49 5.77 -13.00
CA PHE A 100 -8.95 4.91 -11.95
C PHE A 100 -9.58 3.50 -11.96
N TYR A 101 -10.90 3.40 -12.11
CA TYR A 101 -11.59 2.10 -12.12
C TYR A 101 -11.13 1.22 -13.27
N ARG A 102 -10.97 1.80 -14.47
CA ARG A 102 -10.48 1.09 -15.66
C ARG A 102 -9.04 0.63 -15.48
N ALA A 103 -8.18 1.50 -14.94
CA ALA A 103 -6.81 1.14 -14.60
C ALA A 103 -6.74 0.01 -13.56
N TRP A 104 -7.56 0.09 -12.50
CA TRP A 104 -7.67 -0.94 -11.48
C TRP A 104 -8.10 -2.30 -12.05
N GLU A 105 -9.14 -2.32 -12.90
CA GLU A 105 -9.59 -3.56 -13.55
C GLU A 105 -8.55 -4.11 -14.53
N ALA A 106 -7.89 -3.26 -15.32
CA ALA A 106 -6.88 -3.68 -16.27
C ALA A 106 -5.68 -4.33 -15.57
N LEU A 107 -5.22 -3.73 -14.47
CA LEU A 107 -4.19 -4.33 -13.62
C LEU A 107 -4.63 -5.69 -13.08
N GLY A 108 -5.88 -5.81 -12.65
CA GLY A 108 -6.42 -7.08 -12.17
C GLY A 108 -6.45 -8.16 -13.25
N LYS A 109 -6.85 -7.81 -14.48
CA LYS A 109 -6.82 -8.74 -15.61
C LYS A 109 -5.40 -9.18 -15.93
N GLU A 110 -4.44 -8.26 -15.99
CA GLU A 110 -3.05 -8.61 -16.26
C GLU A 110 -2.47 -9.53 -15.18
N CYS A 111 -2.76 -9.24 -13.91
CA CYS A 111 -2.25 -10.01 -12.79
C CYS A 111 -2.90 -11.38 -12.65
N LEU A 112 -4.12 -11.57 -13.15
CA LEU A 112 -4.84 -12.84 -13.11
C LEU A 112 -4.57 -13.73 -14.34
N ASN A 113 -4.06 -13.15 -15.43
CA ASN A 113 -3.73 -13.85 -16.67
C ASN A 113 -2.25 -14.28 -16.76
N ASN A 114 -1.39 -13.79 -15.85
CA ASN A 114 0.02 -14.20 -15.68
C ASN A 114 0.15 -15.23 -14.57
#